data_AF-A0A2U1TV55-F1
#
_entry.id   AF-A0A2U1TV55-F1
#
_cell.length_a   1.000
_cell.length_b   1.000
_cell.length_c   1.000
_cell.angle_alpha   90.00
_cell.angle_beta   90.00
_cell.angle_gamma   90.00
#
_symmetry.space_group_name_H-M   'P 1'
#
loop_
_entity.id
_entity.type
_entity.pdbx_description
1 polymer ?
#
loop_
_entity_poly.entity_id
_entity_poly.type
_entity_poly.pdbx_seq_one_letter_code
_entity_poly.pdbx_strand_id
1 'polypeptide(L)' 'MPNQTPTITATLNVAPDFTGRVLVYVKNGEVERDMPLSDDQIALTVDGFIDLAKRAGWHVALAGETK' A
#
# COMPACT_ATOMS: atom_id res chain seq x y z
N MET A 1 25.04 18.38 14.29
CA MET A 1 25.02 17.28 13.29
C MET A 1 23.93 17.62 12.29
N PRO A 2 24.18 17.65 10.97
CA PRO A 2 23.10 17.92 10.03
C PRO A 2 22.03 16.83 10.16
N ASN A 3 20.78 17.28 10.20
CA ASN A 3 19.58 16.50 10.41
C ASN A 3 19.39 15.52 9.24
N GLN A 4 19.93 14.30 9.34
CA GLN A 4 19.75 13.28 8.30
C GLN A 4 18.34 12.68 8.43
N THR A 5 17.53 12.82 7.39
CA THR A 5 16.24 12.15 7.28
C THR A 5 16.46 10.64 7.41
N PRO A 6 15.74 9.93 8.29
CA PRO A 6 15.88 8.49 8.42
C PRO A 6 15.55 7.81 7.08
N THR A 7 16.50 7.03 6.58
CA THR A 7 16.36 6.24 5.35
C THR A 7 16.31 4.76 5.71
N ILE A 8 15.60 3.98 4.90
CA ILE A 8 15.53 2.52 5.01
C ILE A 8 15.99 1.94 3.67
N THR A 9 16.84 0.92 3.73
CA THR A 9 17.25 0.13 2.56
C THR A 9 16.40 -1.13 2.50
N ALA A 10 15.81 -1.41 1.34
CA ALA A 10 15.01 -2.60 1.09
C ALA A 10 15.71 -3.48 0.06
N THR A 11 15.83 -4.79 0.34
CA THR A 11 16.14 -5.80 -0.67
C THR A 11 14.81 -6.39 -1.14
N LEU A 12 14.54 -6.31 -2.44
CA LEU A 12 13.29 -6.76 -3.04
C LEU A 12 13.53 -8.05 -3.82
N ASN A 13 12.63 -9.03 -3.68
CA ASN A 13 12.72 -10.31 -4.37
C ASN A 13 11.89 -10.27 -5.65
N VAL A 14 12.47 -9.72 -6.72
CA VAL A 14 11.82 -9.60 -8.03
C VAL A 14 12.65 -10.26 -9.13
N ALA A 15 12.01 -10.58 -10.26
CA ALA A 15 12.72 -11.09 -11.43
C ALA A 15 13.69 -10.03 -12.00
N PRO A 16 14.81 -10.42 -12.64
CA PRO A 16 15.80 -9.46 -13.17
C PRO A 16 15.24 -8.47 -14.21
N ASP A 17 14.18 -8.84 -14.91
CA ASP A 17 13.48 -8.05 -15.92
C ASP A 17 12.19 -7.39 -15.40
N PHE A 18 11.94 -7.46 -14.08
CA PHE A 18 10.72 -6.94 -13.49
C PHE A 18 10.59 -5.42 -13.68
N THR A 19 9.44 -5.00 -14.19
CA THR A 19 9.00 -3.60 -14.23
C THR A 19 7.61 -3.52 -13.62
N GLY A 20 7.43 -2.68 -12.61
CA GLY A 20 6.15 -2.55 -11.94
C GLY A 20 6.25 -1.88 -10.56
N ARG A 21 5.27 -2.16 -9.72
CA ARG A 21 5.16 -1.62 -8.36
C ARG A 21 5.41 -2.74 -7.36
N VAL A 22 6.09 -2.43 -6.27
CA VAL A 22 6.28 -3.36 -5.14
C VAL A 22 5.79 -2.67 -3.89
N LEU A 23 4.92 -3.35 -3.15
CA LEU A 23 4.47 -2.90 -1.84
C LEU A 23 5.43 -3.47 -0.78
N VAL A 24 5.87 -2.61 0.14
CA VAL A 24 6.80 -2.98 1.21
C VAL A 24 6.12 -2.77 2.55
N TYR A 25 6.16 -3.78 3.42
CA TYR A 25 5.72 -3.67 4.80
C TYR A 25 6.93 -3.41 5.70
N VAL A 26 6.95 -2.22 6.31
CA VAL A 26 8.01 -1.78 7.22
C VAL A 26 7.50 -1.81 8.64
N LYS A 27 8.28 -2.42 9.54
CA LYS A 27 8.01 -2.41 10.97
C LYS A 27 9.31 -2.15 11.73
N ASN A 28 9.26 -1.21 12.67
CA ASN A 28 10.42 -0.78 13.46
C ASN A 28 11.64 -0.36 12.63
N GLY A 29 11.42 0.21 11.44
CA GLY A 29 12.50 0.64 10.55
C GLY A 29 13.11 -0.48 9.70
N GLU A 30 12.61 -1.71 9.81
CA GLU A 30 13.04 -2.85 9.02
C GLU A 30 11.95 -3.30 8.05
N VAL A 31 12.36 -3.75 6.87
CA VAL A 31 11.46 -4.37 5.89
C VAL A 31 11.18 -5.79 6.34
N GLU A 32 9.95 -6.09 6.76
CA GLU A 32 9.57 -7.47 7.10
C GLU A 32 9.13 -8.26 5.87
N ARG A 33 8.48 -7.59 4.90
CA ARG A 33 7.88 -8.25 3.71
C ARG A 33 7.85 -7.32 2.50
N ASP A 34 7.96 -7.92 1.32
CA ASP A 34 7.73 -7.28 0.02
C ASP A 34 6.77 -8.11 -0.84
N MET A 35 5.99 -7.43 -1.69
CA MET A 35 5.07 -8.09 -2.62
C MET A 35 4.89 -7.25 -3.90
N PRO A 36 5.11 -7.82 -5.10
CA PRO A 36 4.78 -7.16 -6.35
C PRO A 36 3.26 -6.89 -6.44
N LEU A 37 2.89 -5.72 -6.95
CA LEU A 37 1.50 -5.40 -7.29
C LEU A 37 1.28 -5.62 -8.78
N SER A 38 0.25 -6.40 -9.12
CA SER A 38 -0.26 -6.53 -10.47
C SER A 38 -0.85 -5.21 -10.98
N ASP A 39 -1.03 -5.06 -12.29
CA ASP A 39 -1.51 -3.81 -12.89
C ASP A 39 -2.94 -3.43 -12.44
N ASP A 40 -3.76 -4.43 -12.14
CA ASP A 40 -5.12 -4.30 -11.62
C ASP A 40 -5.19 -4.10 -10.09
N GLN A 41 -4.05 -4.17 -9.39
CA GLN A 41 -3.98 -3.97 -7.95
C GLN A 41 -3.59 -2.53 -7.59
N ILE A 42 -4.21 -2.02 -6.52
CA ILE A 42 -3.94 -0.68 -5.98
C ILE A 42 -3.87 -0.78 -4.45
N ALA A 43 -2.85 -0.18 -3.86
CA ALA A 43 -2.73 -0.01 -2.41
C ALA A 43 -3.26 1.37 -2.00
N LEU A 44 -4.17 1.41 -1.02
CA LEU A 44 -4.91 2.60 -0.61
C LEU A 44 -5.10 2.60 0.92
N THR A 45 -5.40 3.76 1.47
CA THR A 45 -6.01 3.84 2.81
C THR A 45 -7.47 3.38 2.75
N VAL A 46 -8.08 3.10 3.91
CA VAL A 46 -9.51 2.79 4.00
C VAL A 46 -10.37 3.94 3.43
N ASP A 47 -10.02 5.19 3.76
CA ASP A 47 -10.72 6.36 3.21
C ASP A 47 -10.57 6.44 1.68
N GLY A 48 -9.37 6.17 1.16
CA GLY A 48 -9.13 6.12 -0.28
C GLY A 48 -9.93 5.03 -0.98
N PHE A 49 -10.09 3.87 -0.35
CA PHE A 49 -10.96 2.81 -0.83
C PHE A 49 -12.44 3.26 -0.86
N ILE A 50 -12.93 3.89 0.20
CA ILE A 50 -14.31 4.39 0.29
C ILE A 50 -14.58 5.45 -0.79
N ASP A 51 -13.65 6.37 -1.01
CA ASP A 51 -13.77 7.39 -2.05
C ASP A 51 -13.81 6.79 -3.46
N LEU A 52 -12.98 5.78 -3.73
CA LEU A 52 -13.00 5.04 -4.99
C LEU A 52 -14.34 4.31 -5.19
N ALA A 53 -14.83 3.63 -4.16
CA ALA A 53 -16.13 2.95 -4.21
C ALA A 53 -17.27 3.94 -4.55
N LYS A 54 -17.30 5.10 -3.87
CA LYS A 54 -18.27 6.17 -4.13
C LYS A 54 -18.20 6.68 -5.57
N ARG A 55 -17.00 6.92 -6.10
CA ARG A 55 -16.79 7.37 -7.49
C ARG A 55 -17.28 6.34 -8.51
N ALA A 56 -17.20 5.06 -8.17
CA ALA A 56 -17.73 3.96 -8.97
C ALA A 56 -19.25 3.72 -8.78
N GLY A 57 -19.94 4.58 -8.02
CA GLY A 57 -21.39 4.49 -7.81
C GLY A 57 -21.81 3.55 -6.67
N TRP A 58 -20.87 3.07 -5.87
CA TRP A 58 -21.15 2.17 -4.75
C TRP A 58 -21.38 2.95 -3.45
N HIS A 59 -22.24 2.40 -2.60
CA HIS A 59 -22.40 2.86 -1.22
C HIS A 59 -21.70 1.89 -0.27
N VAL A 60 -20.72 2.40 0.49
CA VAL A 60 -20.03 1.63 1.52
C VAL A 60 -20.67 1.95 2.87
N ALA A 61 -21.34 0.97 3.47
CA ALA A 61 -21.85 1.06 4.83
C ALA A 61 -20.96 0.20 5.75
N LEU A 62 -20.60 0.73 6.91
CA LEU A 62 -19.92 -0.06 7.93
C LEU A 62 -20.94 -1.04 8.52
N ALA A 63 -20.58 -2.33 8.56
CA ALA A 63 -21.43 -3.35 9.16
C ALA A 63 -21.54 -3.09 10.68
N GLY A 64 -22.69 -2.56 11.11
CA GLY A 64 -22.96 -2.24 12.52
C GLY A 64 -23.88 -1.02 12.72
N GLU A 65 -24.01 -0.15 11.72
CA GLU A 65 -24.96 0.97 11.74
C GLU A 65 -26.22 0.64 10.93
N THR A 66 -26.96 -0.39 11.37
CA THR A 66 -28.39 -0.47 11.03
C THR A 66 -29.13 0.54 11.89
N LYS A 67 -29.67 1.58 11.26
CA LYS A 67 -30.70 2.44 11.84
C LYS A 67 -32.03 1.70 11.91
#